data_AF-A0A849MJ67-F1
#
_entry.id   AF-A0A849MJ67-F1
#
_cell.length_a   1.000
_cell.length_b   1.000
_cell.length_c   1.000
_cell.angle_alpha   90.00
_cell.angle_beta   90.00
_cell.angle_gamma   90.00
#
_symmetry.space_group_name_H-M   'P 1'
#
loop_
_entity.id
_entity.type
_entity.pdbx_description
1 polymer ?
#
loop_
_entity_poly.entity_id
_entity_poly.type
_entity_poly.pdbx_seq_one_letter_code
_entity_poly.pdbx_strand_id
1 'polypeptide(L)'
;MKNKHFCFLFFIAVIFSVSACNSVTVKKSVAKVAQSPETLYVYEDGKMKLDSRYVDSKDVVIYPDGRGGEKAAIKVHFPLHSDFYRDSIIVVRVVNKFDESVTQNESENVDNIN
;
A
#
# COMPACT_ATOMS: atom_id res chain seq x y z
N MET A 1 -37.56 16.66 -57.59
CA MET A 1 -37.11 15.43 -56.90
C MET A 1 -35.91 15.76 -56.00
N LYS A 2 -36.13 16.21 -54.75
CA LYS A 2 -35.06 16.66 -53.84
C LYS A 2 -35.27 16.15 -52.42
N ASN A 3 -35.48 14.84 -52.23
CA ASN A 3 -35.84 14.32 -50.90
C ASN A 3 -35.19 12.97 -50.56
N LYS A 4 -34.22 12.48 -51.37
CA LYS A 4 -33.55 11.20 -51.11
C LYS A 4 -32.35 11.33 -50.15
N HIS A 5 -31.69 12.49 -50.11
CA HIS A 5 -30.54 12.72 -49.22
C HIS A 5 -30.92 13.07 -47.78
N PHE A 6 -32.12 13.60 -47.55
CA PHE A 6 -32.59 13.98 -46.21
C PHE A 6 -32.90 12.76 -45.34
N CYS A 7 -33.38 11.67 -45.95
CA CYS A 7 -33.66 10.42 -45.25
C CYS A 7 -32.37 9.66 -44.88
N PHE A 8 -31.35 9.73 -45.75
CA PHE A 8 -30.07 9.05 -45.51
C PHE A 8 -29.26 9.69 -44.37
N LEU A 9 -29.33 11.02 -44.22
CA LEU A 9 -28.66 11.73 -43.13
C LEU A 9 -29.29 11.47 -41.75
N PHE A 10 -30.59 11.16 -41.69
CA PHE A 10 -31.27 10.83 -40.44
C PHE A 10 -30.84 9.47 -39.87
N PHE A 11 -30.57 8.49 -40.75
CA PHE A 11 -30.12 7.16 -40.33
C PHE A 11 -28.71 7.15 -39.71
N ILE A 12 -27.81 8.02 -40.17
CA ILE A 12 -26.44 8.10 -39.63
C ILE A 12 -26.42 8.72 -38.22
N ALA A 13 -27.31 9.68 -37.95
CA ALA A 13 -27.40 10.34 -36.64
C ALA A 13 -27.88 9.41 -35.52
N VAL A 14 -28.67 8.38 -35.84
CA VAL A 14 -29.22 7.43 -34.84
C VAL A 14 -28.16 6.43 -34.36
N ILE A 15 -27.20 6.06 -35.21
CA ILE A 15 -26.19 5.02 -34.91
C ILE A 15 -25.10 5.53 -33.96
N PHE A 16 -24.84 6.85 -33.92
CA PHE A 16 -23.82 7.44 -33.03
C PHE A 16 -24.26 7.56 -31.56
N SER A 17 -25.54 7.31 -31.26
CA SER A 17 -26.12 7.47 -29.91
C SER A 17 -25.87 6.29 -28.96
N VAL A 18 -25.34 5.15 -29.45
CA VAL A 18 -25.27 3.90 -28.66
C VAL A 18 -23.91 3.62 -28.03
N SER A 19 -22.91 4.50 -28.19
CA SER A 19 -21.58 4.33 -27.57
C SER A 19 -21.45 5.00 -26.20
N ALA A 20 -22.47 4.89 -25.35
CA ALA A 20 -22.40 5.30 -23.95
C ALA A 20 -22.10 4.09 -23.04
N CYS A 21 -20.96 4.18 -22.35
CA CYS A 21 -20.63 3.50 -21.09
C CYS A 21 -20.75 1.97 -21.02
N ASN A 22 -19.71 1.26 -21.50
CA ASN A 22 -19.23 0.12 -20.72
C ASN A 22 -18.31 0.66 -19.64
N SER A 23 -18.87 0.96 -18.47
CA SER A 23 -18.09 1.26 -17.27
C SER A 23 -17.16 0.09 -17.02
N VAL A 24 -15.85 0.33 -17.07
CA VAL A 24 -14.84 -0.61 -16.62
C VAL A 24 -15.09 -0.86 -15.14
N THR A 25 -15.78 -1.96 -14.85
CA THR A 25 -15.89 -2.49 -13.49
C THR A 25 -14.51 -3.03 -13.14
N VAL A 26 -13.65 -2.15 -12.62
CA VAL A 26 -12.46 -2.58 -11.88
C VAL A 26 -12.99 -3.32 -10.66
N LYS A 27 -13.20 -4.63 -10.81
CA LYS A 27 -13.31 -5.54 -9.67
C LYS A 27 -11.99 -5.41 -8.95
N LYS A 28 -11.93 -4.53 -7.95
CA LYS A 28 -10.89 -4.55 -6.94
C LYS A 28 -11.09 -5.87 -6.21
N SER A 29 -10.46 -6.93 -6.72
CA SER A 29 -10.33 -8.16 -5.96
C SER A 29 -9.60 -7.74 -4.69
N VAL A 30 -10.34 -7.68 -3.59
CA VAL A 30 -9.75 -7.71 -2.27
C VAL A 30 -9.24 -9.14 -2.13
N ALA A 31 -8.12 -9.41 -2.79
CA ALA A 31 -7.23 -10.45 -2.33
C ALA A 31 -6.99 -10.10 -0.86
N LYS A 32 -7.47 -10.96 0.04
CA LYS A 32 -6.94 -11.04 1.40
C LYS A 32 -5.48 -11.45 1.26
N VAL A 33 -4.65 -10.52 0.79
CA VAL A 33 -3.21 -10.58 1.01
C VAL A 33 -3.14 -10.59 2.53
N ALA A 34 -2.63 -11.67 3.10
CA ALA A 34 -2.24 -11.72 4.49
C ALA A 34 -1.23 -10.58 4.66
N GLN A 35 -1.73 -9.39 4.98
CA GLN A 35 -0.92 -8.20 5.15
C GLN A 35 -0.06 -8.52 6.36
N SER A 36 1.24 -8.68 6.10
CA SER A 36 2.22 -8.76 7.18
C SER A 36 1.97 -7.61 8.15
N PRO A 37 2.01 -7.85 9.46
CA PRO A 37 1.76 -6.79 10.43
C PRO A 37 2.73 -5.63 10.17
N GLU A 38 2.18 -4.41 10.11
CA GLU A 38 3.00 -3.22 9.91
C GLU A 38 3.98 -3.07 11.07
N THR A 39 5.21 -2.65 10.75
CA THR A 39 6.30 -2.54 11.72
C THR A 39 6.79 -1.10 11.79
N LEU A 40 6.78 -0.55 13.00
CA LEU A 40 7.37 0.73 13.34
C LEU A 40 8.80 0.51 13.82
N TYR A 41 9.77 1.05 13.09
CA TYR A 41 11.15 1.10 13.50
C TYR A 41 11.39 2.36 14.33
N VAL A 42 11.90 2.19 15.54
CA VAL A 42 12.31 3.28 16.44
C VAL A 42 13.82 3.26 16.54
N TYR A 43 14.46 4.31 16.04
CA TYR A 43 15.91 4.47 16.05
C TYR A 43 16.38 5.12 17.37
N GLU A 44 17.65 4.97 17.71
CA GLU A 44 18.26 5.56 18.91
C GLU A 44 18.22 7.09 18.94
N ASP A 45 18.25 7.73 17.77
CA ASP A 45 18.12 9.18 17.63
C ASP A 45 16.68 9.68 17.82
N GLY A 46 15.75 8.79 18.15
CA GLY A 46 14.34 9.07 18.35
C GLY A 46 13.53 9.17 17.05
N LYS A 47 14.15 9.00 15.87
CA LYS A 47 13.40 8.93 14.63
C LYS A 47 12.54 7.67 14.59
N MET A 48 11.39 7.78 13.94
CA MET A 48 10.44 6.69 13.79
C MET A 48 10.11 6.49 12.31
N LYS A 49 10.12 5.25 11.84
CA LYS A 49 9.88 4.90 10.43
C LYS A 49 8.85 3.77 10.33
N LEU A 50 7.81 4.00 9.53
CA LEU A 50 6.73 3.06 9.23
C LEU A 50 6.63 2.93 7.72
N ASP A 51 6.61 1.71 7.16
CA ASP A 51 6.47 1.47 5.70
C ASP A 51 7.34 2.40 4.83
N SER A 52 8.63 2.51 5.14
CA SER A 52 9.59 3.37 4.43
C SER A 52 9.41 4.88 4.57
N ARG A 53 8.41 5.39 5.30
CA ARG A 53 8.23 6.82 5.60
C ARG A 53 8.57 7.14 7.06
N TYR A 54 9.16 8.32 7.28
CA TYR A 54 9.32 8.85 8.63
C TYR A 54 7.97 9.35 9.15
N VAL A 55 7.70 9.07 10.43
CA VAL A 55 6.51 9.53 11.13
C VAL A 55 6.91 10.39 12.32
N ASP A 56 6.09 11.40 12.60
CA ASP A 56 6.29 12.29 13.75
C ASP A 56 5.90 11.55 15.03
N SER A 57 6.70 11.69 16.09
CA SER A 57 6.45 11.03 17.37
C SER A 57 5.13 11.46 18.01
N LYS A 58 4.62 12.66 17.70
CA LYS A 58 3.31 13.14 18.21
C LYS A 58 2.12 12.34 17.67
N ASP A 59 2.30 11.71 16.51
CA ASP A 59 1.27 10.94 15.83
C ASP A 59 1.36 9.44 16.17
N VAL A 60 2.28 9.07 17.08
CA VAL A 60 2.54 7.70 17.49
C VAL A 60 2.32 7.56 18.99
N VAL A 61 1.57 6.54 19.39
CA VAL A 61 1.47 6.13 20.79
C VAL A 61 2.06 4.73 20.91
N ILE A 62 3.21 4.62 21.55
CA ILE A 62 3.82 3.33 21.90
C ILE A 62 3.33 2.93 23.27
N TYR A 63 2.79 1.72 23.39
CA TYR A 63 2.40 1.17 24.66
C TYR A 63 3.29 -0.03 25.02
N PRO A 64 3.69 -0.15 26.30
CA PRO A 64 4.41 -1.32 26.77
C PRO A 64 3.48 -2.51 26.61
N ASP A 65 3.81 -3.44 25.74
CA ASP A 65 2.98 -4.62 25.55
C ASP A 65 3.40 -5.71 26.53
N GLY A 66 2.45 -6.57 26.90
CA GLY A 66 2.66 -7.70 27.81
C GLY A 66 3.47 -8.83 27.16
N ARG A 67 2.88 -10.03 27.05
CA ARG A 67 3.56 -11.25 26.55
C ARG A 67 3.90 -11.25 25.04
N GLY A 68 3.75 -10.13 24.32
CA GLY A 68 3.77 -10.06 22.85
C GLY A 68 4.78 -9.09 22.21
N GLY A 69 5.59 -8.39 23.01
CA GLY A 69 6.53 -7.36 22.54
C GLY A 69 5.85 -6.04 22.19
N GLU A 70 6.58 -4.92 22.26
CA GLU A 70 6.02 -3.56 22.15
C GLU A 70 5.12 -3.34 20.92
N LYS A 71 4.04 -2.59 21.14
CA LYS A 71 3.05 -2.24 20.13
C LYS A 71 2.87 -0.74 20.05
N ALA A 72 2.38 -0.29 18.90
CA ALA A 72 2.07 1.09 18.66
C ALA A 72 0.72 1.27 18.00
N ALA A 73 0.12 2.42 18.27
CA ALA A 73 -1.00 2.96 17.53
C ALA A 73 -0.55 4.23 16.81
N ILE A 74 -0.97 4.39 15.55
CA ILE A 74 -0.62 5.57 14.74
C ILE A 74 -1.88 6.33 14.37
N LYS A 75 -1.78 7.65 14.51
CA LYS A 75 -2.81 8.59 14.12
C LYS A 75 -2.95 8.59 12.61
N VAL A 76 -4.16 8.35 12.14
CA VAL A 76 -4.51 8.33 10.72
C VAL A 76 -5.43 9.50 10.43
N HIS A 77 -5.03 10.30 9.45
CA HIS A 77 -5.85 11.39 8.93
C HIS A 77 -6.62 10.92 7.72
N PHE A 78 -7.95 10.97 7.79
CA PHE A 78 -8.85 10.66 6.69
C PHE A 78 -9.76 11.86 6.42
N PRO A 79 -9.83 12.41 5.19
CA PRO A 79 -10.58 13.64 4.92
C PRO A 79 -12.08 13.63 5.28
N LEU A 80 -12.69 12.44 5.39
CA LEU A 80 -14.12 12.25 5.63
C LEU A 80 -14.44 11.77 7.06
N HIS A 81 -13.43 11.63 7.92
CA HIS A 81 -13.59 11.16 9.29
C HIS A 81 -12.71 11.97 10.24
N SER A 82 -13.10 12.06 11.50
CA SER A 82 -12.20 12.56 12.53
C SER A 82 -10.94 11.69 12.58
N ASP A 83 -9.81 12.30 12.93
CA ASP A 83 -8.58 11.55 13.16
C ASP A 83 -8.83 10.41 14.15
N PHE A 84 -8.27 9.24 13.87
CA PHE A 84 -8.35 8.08 14.74
C PHE A 84 -7.00 7.36 14.78
N TYR A 85 -6.80 6.56 15.81
CA TYR A 85 -5.60 5.74 15.96
C TYR A 85 -5.86 4.34 15.44
N ARG A 86 -4.93 3.80 14.66
CA ARG A 86 -4.97 2.41 14.20
C ARG A 86 -4.00 1.56 15.01
N ASP A 87 -4.53 0.56 15.71
CA ASP A 87 -3.83 -0.33 16.65
C ASP A 87 -3.53 -1.69 16.00
N SER A 88 -2.40 -1.79 15.31
CA SER A 88 -1.97 -3.06 14.71
C SER A 88 -0.47 -3.10 14.40
N ILE A 89 0.30 -2.21 15.01
CA ILE A 89 1.69 -1.97 14.60
C ILE A 89 2.62 -2.56 15.64
N ILE A 90 3.58 -3.35 15.17
CA ILE A 90 4.64 -3.93 15.98
C ILE A 90 5.79 -2.93 16.06
N VAL A 91 6.39 -2.78 17.24
CA VAL A 91 7.53 -1.88 17.43
C VAL A 91 8.83 -2.69 17.41
N VAL A 92 9.79 -2.22 16.62
CA VAL A 92 11.16 -2.76 16.58
C VAL A 92 12.14 -1.63 16.87
N ARG A 93 12.92 -1.79 17.95
CA ARG A 93 13.97 -0.84 18.30
C ARG A 93 15.24 -1.18 17.55
N VAL A 94 15.69 -0.27 16.70
CA VAL A 94 16.93 -0.40 15.94
C VAL A 94 18.04 0.20 16.79
N VAL A 95 18.76 -0.68 17.49
CA VAL A 95 20.05 -0.34 18.09
C VAL A 95 21.04 -0.27 16.93
N ASN A 96 21.83 0.80 16.81
CA ASN A 96 22.87 0.86 15.80
C ASN A 96 23.95 -0.17 16.14
N LYS A 97 23.75 -1.42 15.74
CA LYS A 97 24.86 -2.31 15.49
C LYS A 97 25.36 -1.92 14.11
N PHE A 98 26.42 -1.12 14.08
CA PHE A 98 27.32 -1.11 12.94
C PHE A 98 27.74 -2.56 12.69
N ASP A 99 27.05 -3.23 11.77
CA ASP A 99 27.49 -4.46 11.11
C ASP A 99 26.74 -4.55 9.77
N GLU A 100 27.06 -3.60 8.89
CA GLU A 100 27.02 -3.83 7.45
C GLU A 100 28.11 -4.86 7.09
N SER A 101 27.90 -6.14 7.40
CA SER A 101 28.64 -7.23 6.76
C SER A 101 27.90 -8.56 6.89
N VAL A 102 26.70 -8.66 6.32
CA VAL A 102 26.24 -9.95 5.79
C VAL A 102 25.71 -9.70 4.39
N THR A 103 26.63 -9.36 3.50
CA THR A 103 26.43 -9.56 2.08
C THR A 103 26.26 -11.05 1.86
N GLN A 104 25.19 -11.37 1.13
CA GLN A 104 24.75 -12.67 0.68
C GLN A 104 25.93 -13.51 0.15
N ASN A 105 26.31 -14.55 0.88
CA ASN A 105 27.02 -15.70 0.32
C ASN A 105 26.05 -16.87 0.30
N GLU A 106 25.13 -16.85 -0.65
CA GLU A 106 24.39 -18.03 -1.06
C GLU A 106 24.51 -18.14 -2.57
N SER A 107 24.96 -19.33 -3.02
CA SER A 107 25.02 -19.82 -4.42
C SER A 107 26.37 -19.72 -5.15
N GLU A 108 27.32 -20.59 -4.81
CA GLU A 108 28.05 -21.35 -5.85
C GLU A 108 28.52 -22.70 -5.27
N ASN A 109 27.65 -23.72 -5.36
CA ASN A 109 28.01 -25.12 -5.23
C ASN A 109 27.48 -25.85 -6.46
N VAL A 110 28.29 -25.88 -7.52
CA VAL A 110 28.20 -26.70 -8.75
C VAL A 110 29.60 -26.58 -9.38
N ASP A 111 30.48 -27.56 -9.61
CA ASP A 111 30.54 -29.01 -9.46
C ASP A 111 32.03 -29.35 -9.27
N ASN A 112 32.38 -30.29 -8.39
CA ASN A 112 33.68 -30.95 -8.46
C ASN A 112 33.50 -32.43 -8.15
N ILE A 113 33.16 -33.21 -9.18
CA ILE A 113 33.21 -34.67 -9.15
C ILE A 113 34.52 -35.07 -9.82
N ASN A 114 35.36 -35.70 -9.01
CA ASN A 114 36.65 -36.29 -9.28
C ASN A 114 36.55 -37.53 -10.18
#